data_AF-A0A1X2CZU9-F1
#
_entry.id   AF-A0A1X2CZU9-F1
#
_cell.length_a   1.000
_cell.length_b   1.000
_cell.length_c   1.000
_cell.angle_alpha   90.00
_cell.angle_beta   90.00
_cell.angle_gamma   90.00
#
_symmetry.space_group_name_H-M   'P 1'
#
loop_
_entity.id
_entity.type
_entity.pdbx_description
1 polymer ?
#
loop_
_entity_poly.entity_id
_entity_poly.type
_entity_poly.pdbx_seq_one_letter_code
_entity_poly.pdbx_strand_id
1 'polypeptide(L)'
;MTSPDMATILRQMKVPEQMTGSKALRDFLLIHVDDDESLARPERLKQLNGLLILSHLELVNALGVLEERATEQHLQRFRNDIKKYRKRRWF
;
A
#
# COMPACT_ATOMS: atom_id res chain seq x y z
N MET A 1 -15.73 26.94 4.87
CA MET A 1 -14.72 26.27 4.04
C MET A 1 -15.40 25.09 3.38
N THR A 2 -15.55 25.09 2.07
CA THR A 2 -16.15 23.99 1.31
C THR A 2 -15.21 22.80 1.34
N SER A 3 -15.69 21.66 1.83
CA SER A 3 -14.99 20.38 1.76
C SER A 3 -14.57 20.11 0.31
N PRO A 4 -13.33 19.65 0.06
CA PRO A 4 -12.89 19.35 -1.29
C PRO A 4 -13.78 18.26 -1.89
N ASP A 5 -14.19 18.49 -3.13
CA ASP A 5 -14.94 17.54 -3.94
C ASP A 5 -14.15 16.21 -4.07
N MET A 6 -14.86 15.08 -3.97
CA MET A 6 -14.25 13.74 -3.94
C MET A 6 -13.41 13.46 -5.20
N ALA A 7 -13.85 13.95 -6.36
CA ALA A 7 -13.08 13.82 -7.59
C ALA A 7 -11.74 14.56 -7.51
N THR A 8 -11.70 15.71 -6.81
CA THR A 8 -10.48 16.47 -6.57
C THR A 8 -9.52 15.72 -5.65
N ILE A 9 -10.03 15.11 -4.57
CA ILE A 9 -9.23 14.29 -3.66
C ILE A 9 -8.60 13.11 -4.42
N LEU A 10 -9.40 12.39 -5.21
CA LEU A 10 -8.93 11.23 -5.96
C LEU A 10 -7.86 11.59 -6.99
N ARG A 11 -8.00 12.73 -7.70
CA ARG A 11 -6.97 13.19 -8.66
C ARG A 11 -5.65 13.57 -8.00
N GLN A 12 -5.71 14.14 -6.80
CA GLN A 12 -4.51 14.56 -6.06
C GLN A 12 -3.86 13.41 -5.28
N MET A 13 -4.56 12.29 -5.11
CA MET A 13 -4.07 11.12 -4.40
C MET A 13 -2.88 10.49 -5.13
N LYS A 14 -1.72 10.54 -4.46
CA LYS A 14 -0.49 9.90 -4.92
C LYS A 14 -0.54 8.41 -4.60
N VAL A 15 -0.60 7.58 -5.64
CA VAL A 15 -0.49 6.13 -5.52
C VAL A 15 0.87 5.71 -6.09
N PRO A 16 1.72 4.99 -5.31
CA PRO A 16 3.00 4.50 -5.78
C PRO A 16 2.89 3.71 -7.08
N GLU A 17 3.93 3.75 -7.92
CA GLU A 17 3.81 3.17 -9.26
C GLU A 17 3.55 1.67 -9.28
N GLN A 18 4.08 0.98 -8.28
CA GLN A 18 4.05 -0.47 -8.10
C GLN A 18 2.70 -0.99 -7.54
N MET A 19 1.82 -0.09 -7.07
CA MET A 19 0.50 -0.45 -6.50
C MET A 19 -0.59 -0.35 -7.58
N THR A 20 -0.60 -1.30 -8.50
CA THR A 20 -1.46 -1.29 -9.69
C THR A 20 -2.95 -1.47 -9.35
N GLY A 21 -3.27 -2.28 -8.34
CA GLY A 21 -4.61 -2.47 -7.83
C GLY A 21 -5.16 -1.21 -7.15
N SER A 22 -4.31 -0.51 -6.40
CA SER A 22 -4.66 0.76 -5.76
C SER A 22 -4.85 1.88 -6.78
N LYS A 23 -4.09 1.88 -7.88
CA LYS A 23 -4.33 2.78 -9.02
C LYS A 23 -5.66 2.46 -9.70
N ALA A 24 -5.91 1.19 -9.98
CA ALA A 24 -7.15 0.74 -10.60
C ALA A 24 -8.39 1.08 -9.74
N LEU A 25 -8.28 0.94 -8.42
CA LEU A 25 -9.31 1.36 -7.48
C LEU A 25 -9.57 2.88 -7.55
N ARG A 26 -8.50 3.69 -7.49
CA ARG A 26 -8.63 5.15 -7.60
C ARG A 26 -9.28 5.57 -8.91
N ASP A 27 -8.86 4.99 -10.02
CA ASP A 27 -9.37 5.31 -11.35
C ASP A 27 -10.84 4.85 -11.49
N PHE A 28 -11.19 3.68 -10.95
CA PHE A 28 -12.57 3.21 -10.86
C PHE A 28 -13.46 4.17 -10.07
N LEU A 29 -13.00 4.61 -8.90
CA LEU A 29 -13.74 5.58 -8.08
C LEU A 29 -13.89 6.90 -8.82
N LEU A 30 -12.85 7.37 -9.52
CA LEU A 30 -12.89 8.63 -10.27
C LEU A 30 -13.90 8.59 -11.42
N ILE A 31 -14.05 7.46 -12.10
CA ILE A 31 -15.03 7.28 -13.20
C ILE A 31 -16.47 7.36 -12.67
N HIS A 32 -16.71 6.93 -11.44
CA HIS A 32 -18.05 6.73 -10.88
C HIS A 32 -18.41 7.74 -9.79
N VAL A 33 -17.54 8.71 -9.50
CA VAL A 33 -17.69 9.66 -8.37
C VAL A 33 -18.90 10.59 -8.52
N ASP A 34 -19.31 10.89 -9.74
CA ASP A 34 -20.41 11.82 -10.05
C ASP A 34 -21.74 11.11 -10.37
N ASP A 35 -21.77 9.77 -10.31
CA ASP A 35 -22.93 8.96 -10.66
C ASP A 35 -23.25 8.00 -9.49
N ASP A 36 -24.06 8.50 -8.55
CA ASP A 36 -24.47 7.76 -7.34
C ASP A 36 -25.31 6.51 -7.68
N GLU A 37 -26.11 6.55 -8.75
CA GLU A 37 -26.85 5.38 -9.24
C GLU A 37 -25.93 4.34 -9.88
N SER A 38 -24.74 4.76 -10.30
CA SER A 38 -23.75 3.90 -10.94
C SER A 38 -23.27 2.80 -10.01
N LEU A 39 -23.03 3.13 -8.74
CA LEU A 39 -22.47 2.23 -7.74
C LEU A 39 -23.52 1.28 -7.17
N ALA A 40 -24.81 1.56 -7.34
CA ALA A 40 -25.89 0.67 -6.93
C ALA A 40 -26.04 -0.58 -7.82
N ARG A 41 -25.33 -0.64 -8.97
CA ARG A 41 -25.39 -1.80 -9.88
C ARG A 41 -24.60 -2.99 -9.32
N PRO A 42 -25.19 -4.20 -9.24
CA PRO A 42 -24.54 -5.37 -8.65
C PRO A 42 -23.17 -5.73 -9.24
N GLU A 43 -23.01 -5.57 -10.56
CA GLU A 43 -21.75 -5.85 -11.25
C GLU A 43 -20.64 -4.89 -10.81
N ARG A 44 -20.99 -3.61 -10.64
CA ARG A 44 -20.05 -2.57 -10.22
C ARG A 44 -19.70 -2.70 -8.74
N LEU A 45 -20.66 -3.11 -7.89
CA LEU A 45 -20.35 -3.47 -6.50
C LEU A 45 -19.36 -4.63 -6.41
N LYS A 46 -19.53 -5.67 -7.24
CA LYS A 46 -18.57 -6.79 -7.30
C LYS A 46 -17.19 -6.31 -7.75
N GLN A 47 -17.12 -5.47 -8.77
CA GLN A 47 -15.87 -4.87 -9.25
C GLN A 47 -15.20 -4.02 -8.17
N LEU A 48 -15.96 -3.13 -7.52
CA LEU A 48 -15.47 -2.29 -6.42
C LEU A 48 -14.92 -3.15 -5.28
N ASN A 49 -15.66 -4.17 -4.85
CA ASN A 49 -15.20 -5.09 -3.79
C ASN A 49 -13.91 -5.81 -4.18
N GLY A 50 -13.80 -6.28 -5.42
CA GLY A 50 -12.57 -6.88 -5.93
C GLY A 50 -11.39 -5.91 -5.90
N LEU A 51 -11.59 -4.67 -6.33
CA LEU A 51 -10.56 -3.62 -6.32
C LEU A 51 -10.15 -3.22 -4.90
N LEU A 52 -11.10 -3.16 -3.96
CA LEU A 52 -10.82 -2.90 -2.54
C LEU A 52 -9.96 -4.01 -1.93
N ILE A 53 -10.31 -5.26 -2.16
CA ILE A 53 -9.53 -6.42 -1.68
C ILE A 53 -8.12 -6.39 -2.29
N LEU A 54 -8.01 -6.18 -3.60
CA LEU A 54 -6.73 -6.12 -4.30
C LEU A 54 -5.84 -5.00 -3.72
N SER A 55 -6.37 -3.78 -3.62
CA SER A 55 -5.64 -2.63 -3.07
C SER A 55 -5.20 -2.86 -1.62
N HIS A 56 -6.04 -3.51 -0.81
CA HIS A 56 -5.69 -3.86 0.56
C HIS A 56 -4.55 -4.88 0.63
N LEU A 57 -4.60 -5.94 -0.18
CA LEU A 57 -3.54 -6.95 -0.24
C LEU A 57 -2.21 -6.36 -0.73
N GLU A 58 -2.23 -5.40 -1.66
CA GLU A 58 -1.02 -4.68 -2.07
C GLU A 58 -0.38 -3.92 -0.90
N LEU A 59 -1.19 -3.25 -0.08
CA LEU A 59 -0.71 -2.54 1.09
C LEU A 59 -0.12 -3.50 2.12
N VAL A 60 -0.81 -4.61 2.40
CA VAL A 60 -0.30 -5.65 3.32
C VAL A 60 1.02 -6.22 2.81
N ASN A 61 1.13 -6.52 1.51
CA ASN A 61 2.37 -7.00 0.91
C ASN A 61 3.50 -5.97 1.01
N ALA A 62 3.22 -4.70 0.72
CA ALA A 62 4.20 -3.63 0.83
C ALA A 62 4.72 -3.47 2.28
N LEU A 63 3.84 -3.57 3.28
CA LEU A 63 4.22 -3.56 4.69
C LEU A 63 5.06 -4.79 5.05
N GLY A 64 4.70 -5.99 4.57
CA GLY A 64 5.48 -7.21 4.79
C GLY A 64 6.91 -7.10 4.24
N VAL A 65 7.09 -6.54 3.05
CA VAL A 65 8.43 -6.30 2.47
C VAL A 65 9.25 -5.32 3.31
N LEU A 66 8.61 -4.30 3.89
CA LEU A 66 9.31 -3.35 4.78
C LEU A 66 9.74 -4.01 6.09
N GLU A 67 8.87 -4.84 6.67
CA GLU A 67 9.17 -5.60 7.89
C GLU A 67 10.30 -6.61 7.67
N GLU A 68 10.28 -7.34 6.55
CA GLU A 68 11.34 -8.29 6.18
C GLU A 68 12.69 -7.60 6.10
N ARG A 69 12.77 -6.47 5.37
CA ARG A 69 14.00 -5.67 5.25
C ARG A 69 14.49 -5.14 6.59
N ALA A 70 13.59 -4.67 7.46
CA ALA A 70 13.96 -4.20 8.79
C ALA A 70 14.55 -5.33 9.65
N THR A 71 13.94 -6.52 9.58
CA THR A 71 14.38 -7.72 10.29
C THR A 71 15.75 -8.20 9.79
N GLU A 72 15.96 -8.23 8.47
CA GLU A 72 17.26 -8.58 7.87
C GLU A 72 18.36 -7.61 8.29
N GLN A 73 18.09 -6.31 8.27
CA GLN A 73 19.05 -5.29 8.72
C GLN A 73 19.41 -5.47 10.20
N HIS A 74 18.41 -5.74 11.05
CA HIS A 74 18.62 -5.99 12.46
C HIS A 74 19.49 -7.23 12.70
N LEU A 75 19.17 -8.34 12.02
CA LEU A 75 19.95 -9.57 12.07
C LEU A 75 21.41 -9.35 11.62
N GLN A 76 21.61 -8.58 10.55
CA GLN A 76 22.94 -8.28 10.02
C GLN A 76 23.77 -7.45 11.01
N ARG A 77 23.15 -6.45 11.66
CA ARG A 77 23.81 -5.65 12.71
C ARG A 77 24.21 -6.52 13.90
N PHE A 78 23.29 -7.36 14.38
CA PHE A 78 23.56 -8.29 15.47
C PHE A 78 24.72 -9.25 15.17
N ARG A 79 24.74 -9.83 13.96
CA ARG A 79 25.86 -10.68 13.49
C ARG A 79 27.20 -9.94 13.48
N ASN A 80 27.21 -8.68 13.06
CA ASN A 80 28.42 -7.85 13.04
C ASN A 80 28.91 -7.54 14.46
N ASP A 81 28.00 -7.26 15.39
CA ASP A 81 28.34 -6.99 16.79
C ASP A 81 28.95 -8.22 17.47
N ILE A 82 28.36 -9.41 17.28
CA ILE A 82 28.94 -10.67 17.80
C ILE A 82 30.35 -10.87 17.26
N LYS A 83 30.57 -10.67 15.95
CA LYS A 83 31.91 -10.82 15.34
C LYS A 83 32.91 -9.83 15.94
N LYS A 84 32.49 -8.58 16.20
CA LYS A 84 33.34 -7.54 16.82
C LYS A 84 33.72 -7.89 18.25
N TYR A 85 32.78 -8.36 19.06
CA TYR A 85 33.05 -8.83 20.43
C TYR A 85 33.98 -10.04 20.45
N ARG A 86 33.78 -11.00 19.53
CA ARG A 86 34.65 -12.18 19.43
C ARG A 86 36.08 -11.78 19.05
N LYS A 87 36.27 -10.85 18.10
CA LYS A 87 37.63 -10.34 17.78
C LYS A 87 38.31 -9.71 18.99
N ARG A 88 37.61 -8.87 19.76
CA ARG A 88 38.16 -8.20 20.96
C ARG A 88 38.53 -9.13 22.13
N ARG A 89 38.08 -10.38 22.12
CA ARG A 89 38.38 -11.37 23.18
C ARG A 89 39.61 -12.23 22.86
N TRP A 90 40.07 -12.21 21.60
CA TRP A 90 41.21 -13.00 21.10
C TRP A 90 42.44 -12.15 20.78
N PHE A 91 42.35 -10.83 20.95
CA PHE A 91 43.46 -9.88 21.04
C PHE A 91 43.53 -9.36 22.48
#